data_AF-A0A523P2H7-F1
#
_entry.id   AF-A0A523P2H7-F1
#
_cell.length_a   1.000
_cell.length_b   1.000
_cell.length_c   1.000
_cell.angle_alpha   90.00
_cell.angle_beta   90.00
_cell.angle_gamma   90.00
#
_symmetry.space_group_name_H-M   'P 1'
#
loop_
_entity.id
_entity.type
_entity.pdbx_description
1 polymer ?
#
loop_
_entity_poly.entity_id
_entity_poly.type
_entity_poly.pdbx_seq_one_letter_code
_entity_poly.pdbx_strand_id
1 'polypeptide(L)' 'MTAAPKFYVPLGLWVEQQLADRQSSEPFVLGINGAQGTGKSTLADLICEYLAGAHDRSTVVLSIDDLYLTRAQRAGAALR' A
#
# COMPACT_ATOMS: atom_id res chain seq x y z
N MET A 1 -15.69 15.48 15.28
CA MET A 1 -14.46 15.63 14.48
C MET A 1 -13.75 14.28 14.45
N THR A 2 -13.90 13.54 13.36
CA THR A 2 -13.35 12.18 13.21
C THR A 2 -11.82 12.21 13.21
N ALA A 3 -11.16 11.26 13.89
CA ALA A 3 -9.70 11.24 14.02
C ALA A 3 -8.96 10.94 12.70
N ALA A 4 -9.65 10.34 11.73
CA ALA A 4 -9.06 9.83 10.49
C ALA A 4 -8.34 10.91 9.64
N PRO A 5 -8.92 12.10 9.35
CA PRO A 5 -8.23 13.10 8.54
C PRO A 5 -6.95 13.63 9.19
N LYS A 6 -6.91 13.66 10.54
CA LYS A 6 -5.77 14.21 11.28
C LYS A 6 -4.49 13.40 11.12
N PHE A 7 -4.61 12.08 10.94
CA PHE A 7 -3.44 11.20 10.91
C PHE A 7 -3.12 10.68 9.51
N TYR A 8 -4.13 10.51 8.64
CA TYR A 8 -3.90 9.90 7.32
C TYR A 8 -3.64 10.91 6.20
N VAL A 9 -4.23 12.11 6.27
CA VAL A 9 -3.97 13.16 5.26
C VAL A 9 -2.51 13.59 5.22
N PRO A 10 -1.81 13.79 6.36
CA PRO A 10 -0.38 14.12 6.32
C PRO A 10 0.47 13.06 5.64
N LEU A 11 0.13 11.78 5.79
CA LEU A 11 0.84 10.69 5.11
C LEU A 11 0.59 10.73 3.59
N GLY A 12 -0.65 10.94 3.16
CA GLY A 12 -0.95 11.12 1.74
C GLY A 12 -0.23 12.33 1.12
N LEU A 13 -0.20 13.46 1.82
CA LEU A 13 0.56 14.65 1.39
C LEU A 13 2.06 14.39 1.32
N TRP A 14 2.61 13.63 2.27
CA TRP A 14 4.00 13.23 2.25
C TRP A 14 4.30 12.35 1.03
N VAL A 15 3.44 11.39 0.70
CA VAL A 15 3.59 10.55 -0.51
C VAL A 15 3.57 11.41 -1.78
N GLU A 16 2.65 12.37 -1.88
CA GLU A 16 2.59 13.28 -3.02
C GLU A 16 3.86 14.11 -3.18
N GLN A 17 4.43 14.59 -2.07
CA GLN A 17 5.70 15.30 -2.11
C GLN A 17 6.84 14.38 -2.60
N GLN A 18 6.87 13.13 -2.14
CA GLN A 18 7.84 12.15 -2.65
C GLN A 18 7.67 11.90 -4.15
N LEU A 19 6.44 11.91 -4.68
CA LEU A 19 6.18 11.75 -6.11
C LEU A 19 6.63 12.97 -6.91
N ALA A 20 6.39 14.18 -6.41
CA ALA A 20 6.76 15.43 -7.08
C ALA A 20 8.27 15.63 -7.19
N ASP A 21 9.03 15.18 -6.18
CA ASP A 21 10.48 15.35 -6.12
C ASP A 21 11.25 14.29 -6.95
N ARG A 22 10.55 13.30 -7.53
CA ARG A 22 11.17 12.22 -8.31
C ARG A 22 11.44 12.64 -9.75
N GLN A 23 12.64 12.32 -10.22
CA GLN A 23 13.03 12.43 -11.64
C GLN A 23 12.83 11.12 -12.42
N SER A 24 12.44 10.04 -11.75
CA SER A 24 12.24 8.71 -12.36
C SER A 24 10.79 8.51 -12.78
N SER A 25 10.60 7.88 -13.95
CA SER A 25 9.29 7.42 -14.42
C SER A 25 8.85 6.08 -13.82
N GLU A 26 9.69 5.46 -12.98
CA GLU A 26 9.35 4.19 -12.32
C GLU A 26 8.31 4.41 -11.21
N PRO A 27 7.38 3.44 -11.01
CA PRO A 27 6.40 3.51 -9.94
C PRO A 27 7.05 3.75 -8.58
N PHE A 28 6.46 4.63 -7.79
CA PHE A 28 6.81 4.77 -6.39
C PHE A 28 6.25 3.60 -5.58
N VAL A 29 7.11 2.94 -4.81
CA VAL A 29 6.73 1.79 -3.98
C VAL A 29 6.75 2.19 -2.52
N LEU A 30 5.58 2.16 -1.87
CA LEU A 30 5.44 2.40 -0.43
C LEU A 30 5.23 1.07 0.31
N GLY A 31 6.21 0.68 1.12
CA GLY A 31 6.09 -0.48 2.01
C GLY A 31 5.30 -0.13 3.28
N ILE A 32 4.28 -0.94 3.62
CA ILE A 32 3.50 -0.81 4.85
C ILE A 32 3.69 -2.08 5.68
N ASN A 33 4.21 -1.92 6.90
CA ASN A 33 4.46 -3.02 7.84
C ASN A 33 3.74 -2.81 9.18
N GLY A 34 3.45 -3.90 9.88
CA GLY A 34 2.83 -3.88 11.20
C GLY A 34 2.31 -5.25 11.63
N ALA A 35 2.03 -5.41 12.92
CA ALA A 35 1.50 -6.66 13.47
C ALA A 35 0.13 -7.03 12.85
N GLN A 36 -0.29 -8.29 12.98
CA GLN A 36 -1.60 -8.72 12.51
C GLN A 36 -2.71 -7.93 13.22
N GLY A 37 -3.75 -7.54 12.48
CA GLY A 37 -4.88 -6.78 13.03
C GLY A 37 -4.64 -5.28 13.24
N THR A 38 -3.46 -4.73 12.91
CA THR A 38 -3.16 -3.29 13.08
C THR A 38 -3.76 -2.37 11.99
N GLY A 39 -4.54 -2.90 11.05
CA GLY A 39 -5.20 -2.09 10.01
C GLY A 39 -4.32 -1.70 8.82
N LYS A 40 -3.23 -2.43 8.53
CA LYS A 40 -2.33 -2.16 7.38
C LYS A 40 -3.08 -2.07 6.05
N SER A 41 -3.93 -3.04 5.73
CA SER A 41 -4.70 -3.06 4.49
C SER A 41 -5.65 -1.87 4.43
N THR A 42 -6.33 -1.58 5.53
CA THR A 42 -7.20 -0.40 5.66
C THR A 42 -6.44 0.90 5.43
N LEU A 43 -5.21 1.02 5.95
CA LEU A 43 -4.35 2.18 5.71
C LEU A 43 -3.93 2.26 4.23
N ALA A 44 -3.54 1.15 3.63
CA ALA A 44 -3.12 1.08 2.23
C ALA A 44 -4.25 1.51 1.29
N ASP A 45 -5.46 0.98 1.51
CA ASP A 45 -6.66 1.30 0.74
C ASP A 45 -7.02 2.78 0.89
N LEU A 46 -7.03 3.29 2.13
CA LEU A 46 -7.33 4.70 2.39
C LEU A 46 -6.34 5.65 1.70
N ILE A 47 -5.04 5.34 1.73
CA ILE A 47 -4.03 6.15 1.03
C ILE A 47 -4.26 6.07 -0.48
N CYS A 48 -4.52 4.88 -1.04
CA CYS A 48 -4.79 4.75 -2.47
C CYS A 48 -6.01 5.55 -2.92
N GLU A 49 -7.12 5.45 -2.17
CA GLU A 49 -8.34 6.24 -2.41
C GLU A 49 -8.07 7.74 -2.32
N TYR A 50 -7.30 8.18 -1.32
CA TYR A 50 -6.94 9.58 -1.15
C TYR A 50 -6.10 10.10 -2.32
N LEU A 51 -5.05 9.37 -2.73
CA LEU A 51 -4.18 9.79 -3.83
C LEU A 51 -4.90 9.77 -5.18
N ALA A 52 -5.75 8.76 -5.42
CA ALA A 52 -6.56 8.68 -6.63
C ALA A 52 -7.61 9.80 -6.68
N GLY A 53 -8.33 10.05 -5.58
CA GLY A 53 -9.43 11.01 -5.55
C GLY A 53 -8.99 12.48 -5.45
N ALA A 54 -7.94 12.77 -4.67
CA ALA A 54 -7.52 14.14 -4.41
C ALA A 54 -6.35 14.61 -5.29
N HIS A 55 -5.56 13.68 -5.85
CA HIS A 55 -4.32 13.99 -6.59
C HIS A 55 -4.24 13.32 -7.96
N ASP A 56 -5.32 12.66 -8.42
CA ASP A 56 -5.41 12.02 -9.74
C ASP A 56 -4.27 11.03 -10.03
N ARG A 57 -3.80 10.32 -8.99
CA ARG A 57 -2.75 9.32 -9.12
C ARG A 57 -3.31 7.94 -9.46
N SER A 58 -2.62 7.24 -10.37
CA SER A 58 -2.79 5.80 -10.57
C SER A 58 -2.09 5.04 -9.43
N THR A 59 -2.86 4.36 -8.59
CA THR A 59 -2.36 3.61 -7.43
C THR A 59 -2.85 2.15 -7.46
N VAL A 60 -2.10 1.27 -6.82
CA VAL A 60 -2.48 -0.14 -6.64
C VAL A 60 -1.96 -0.63 -5.29
N VAL A 61 -2.75 -1.45 -4.61
CA VAL A 61 -2.36 -2.15 -3.38
C VAL A 61 -1.94 -3.58 -3.74
N LEU A 62 -0.80 -4.01 -3.21
CA LEU A 62 -0.33 -5.38 -3.28
C LEU A 62 -0.06 -5.89 -1.87
N SER A 63 -0.72 -6.97 -1.46
CA SER A 63 -0.37 -7.66 -0.22
C SER A 63 0.72 -8.70 -0.50
N ILE A 64 1.65 -8.88 0.45
CA ILE A 64 2.58 -10.00 0.39
C ILE A 64 1.86 -11.34 0.46
N ASP A 65 0.68 -11.37 1.09
CA ASP A 65 -0.14 -12.56 1.21
C ASP A 65 -0.67 -13.04 -0.17
N ASP A 66 -0.84 -12.11 -1.12
CA ASP A 66 -1.29 -12.42 -2.48
C ASP A 66 -0.21 -13.14 -3.29
N LEU A 67 1.05 -13.03 -2.85
CA LEU A 67 2.19 -13.68 -3.48
C LEU A 67 2.46 -15.08 -2.93
N TYR A 68 1.66 -15.57 -1.96
CA TYR A 68 1.83 -16.91 -1.46
C TYR A 68 1.55 -17.95 -2.54
N LEU A 69 2.44 -18.95 -2.62
CA LEU A 69 2.23 -20.15 -3.43
C LEU A 69 0.87 -20.77 -3.14
N THR A 70 0.16 -21.21 -4.18
CA THR A 70 -1.10 -21.95 -4.04
C THR A 70 -0.90 -23.21 -3.22
N ARG A 71 -1.99 -23.77 -2.67
CA ARG A 71 -1.94 -25.04 -1.92
C ARG A 71 -1.26 -26.16 -2.73
N ALA A 72 -1.54 -26.25 -4.02
CA ALA A 72 -0.93 -27.24 -4.92
C ALA A 72 0.58 -27.03 -5.08
N GLN A 73 1.01 -25.77 -5.29
CA GLN A 73 2.43 -25.42 -5.41
C GLN A 73 3.19 -25.68 -4.09
N ARG A 74 2.57 -25.39 -2.94
CA ARG A 74 3.16 -25.70 -1.62
C ARG A 74 3.31 -27.21 -1.39
N ALA A 75 2.33 -28.02 -1.80
CA ALA A 75 2.40 -29.47 -1.69
C ALA A 75 3.56 -30.06 -2.53
N GLY A 76 3.80 -29.53 -3.72
CA GLY A 76 4.94 -29.93 -4.56
C GLY A 76 6.30 -29.46 -4.04
N ALA A 77 6.35 -28.37 -3.26
CA ALA A 77 7.58 -27.86 -2.66
C ALA A 77 8.00 -28.63 -1.39
N ALA A 78 7.04 -29.17 -0.63
CA ALA A 78 7.31 -29.95 0.59
C ALA A 78 7.86 -31.36 0.32
N LEU A 79 7.79 -31.83 -0.93
CA LEU A 79 8.29 -33.14 -1.38
C LEU A 79 9.70 -33.07 -2.00
N ARG A 80 10.43 -31.97 -1.79
CA ARG A 80 11.81 -31.78 -2.26
C ARG A 80 12.80 -31.75 -1.11
#